data_AF-A0A7R7GLP7-F1
#
_entry.id   AF-A0A7R7GLP7-F1
#
_cell.length_a   1.000
_cell.length_b   1.000
_cell.length_c   1.000
_cell.angle_alpha   90.00
_cell.angle_beta   90.00
_cell.angle_gamma   90.00
#
_symmetry.space_group_name_H-M   'P 1'
#
loop_
_entity.id
_entity.type
_entity.pdbx_description
1 polymer ?
#
loop_
_entity_poly.entity_id
_entity_poly.type
_entity_poly.pdbx_seq_one_letter_code
_entity_poly.pdbx_strand_id
1 'polypeptide(L)'
;MAVSKHKWTFLSRFRAGAYSWKVSRLACQRFREAVTEIKKVTKKDLLIGAEGAVRLMEKIWPALEHVDSSSGALGSAVNKTLDDLIPIVVNAPADEKTRNNWLDRLWQAMEDDGVDYLSSVGDRWGELCGSPEVAGRWAEELAPMLRSC
;
A
#
# COMPACT_ATOMS: atom_id res chain seq x y z
N MET A 1 10.64 13.14 15.67
CA MET A 1 10.98 11.83 16.27
C MET A 1 11.56 10.95 15.19
N ALA A 2 12.71 10.32 15.41
CA ALA A 2 13.28 9.40 14.44
C ALA A 2 12.41 8.13 14.41
N VAL A 3 11.71 7.89 13.29
CA VAL A 3 10.95 6.66 13.07
C VAL A 3 11.94 5.50 13.22
N SER A 4 11.75 4.68 14.24
CA SER A 4 12.54 3.47 14.48
C SER A 4 12.47 2.60 13.22
N LYS A 5 13.64 2.39 12.58
CA LYS A 5 13.74 1.60 11.35
C LYS A 5 13.53 0.12 11.68
N HIS A 6 12.27 -0.32 11.69
CA HIS A 6 11.97 -1.74 11.72
C HIS A 6 12.48 -2.40 10.42
N LYS A 7 13.27 -3.46 10.56
CA LYS A 7 13.81 -4.20 9.43
C LYS A 7 12.78 -5.22 8.95
N TRP A 8 12.00 -4.83 7.94
CA TRP A 8 11.01 -5.70 7.31
C TRP A 8 11.66 -6.82 6.49
N THR A 9 11.21 -8.06 6.75
CA THR A 9 11.65 -9.24 6.01
C THR A 9 11.01 -9.27 4.62
N PHE A 10 9.72 -8.92 4.53
CA PHE A 10 8.97 -8.97 3.28
C PHE A 10 9.57 -8.10 2.16
N LEU A 11 10.24 -6.98 2.49
CA LEU A 11 10.82 -6.08 1.47
C LEU A 11 11.78 -6.80 0.52
N SER A 12 12.52 -7.79 1.01
CA SER A 12 13.43 -8.59 0.17
C SER A 12 12.71 -9.50 -0.83
N ARG A 13 11.42 -9.80 -0.56
CA ARG A 13 10.56 -10.72 -1.33
C ARG A 13 9.70 -9.97 -2.35
N PHE A 14 9.47 -8.67 -2.16
CA PHE A 14 8.73 -7.80 -3.08
C PHE A 14 9.67 -6.81 -3.78
N ARG A 15 10.74 -7.32 -4.39
CA ARG A 15 11.61 -6.53 -5.27
C ARG A 15 10.97 -6.42 -6.66
N ALA A 16 11.33 -5.40 -7.42
CA ALA A 16 10.84 -5.26 -8.80
C ALA A 16 11.18 -6.52 -9.61
N GLY A 17 10.21 -7.03 -10.39
CA GLY A 17 10.37 -8.26 -11.16
C GLY A 17 10.66 -9.53 -10.34
N ALA A 18 10.36 -9.55 -9.02
CA ALA A 18 10.67 -10.70 -8.16
C ALA A 18 9.87 -11.97 -8.53
N TYR A 19 8.72 -11.80 -9.20
CA TYR A 19 7.85 -12.90 -9.60
C TYR A 19 7.74 -12.98 -11.12
N SER A 20 7.55 -14.20 -11.62
CA SER A 20 7.30 -14.47 -13.04
C SER A 20 5.98 -15.23 -13.19
N TRP A 21 5.48 -15.31 -14.43
CA TRP A 21 4.21 -15.97 -14.77
C TRP A 21 4.01 -17.38 -14.18
N LYS A 22 5.08 -18.15 -13.93
CA LYS A 22 5.00 -19.51 -13.33
C LYS A 22 4.88 -19.54 -11.80
N VAL A 23 4.97 -18.38 -11.13
CA VAL A 23 5.24 -18.28 -9.68
C VAL A 23 4.14 -17.51 -8.93
N SER A 24 2.97 -17.31 -9.54
CA SER A 24 1.82 -16.59 -8.95
C SER A 24 1.38 -17.15 -7.58
N ARG A 25 1.39 -18.48 -7.41
CA ARG A 25 1.08 -19.12 -6.12
C ARG A 25 2.03 -18.69 -5.00
N LEU A 26 3.32 -18.53 -5.30
CA LEU A 26 4.30 -18.06 -4.32
C LEU A 26 4.07 -16.59 -3.98
N ALA A 27 3.72 -15.75 -4.97
CA ALA A 27 3.36 -14.35 -4.71
C ALA A 27 2.19 -14.25 -3.72
N CYS A 28 1.11 -15.01 -3.94
CA CYS A 28 -0.03 -15.07 -3.01
C CYS A 28 0.35 -15.58 -1.61
N GLN A 29 1.35 -16.46 -1.50
CA GLN A 29 1.90 -16.87 -0.21
C GLN A 29 2.69 -15.73 0.45
N ARG A 30 3.53 -15.01 -0.29
CA ARG A 30 4.35 -13.92 0.25
C ARG A 30 3.49 -12.75 0.74
N PHE A 31 2.35 -12.49 0.10
CA PHE A 31 1.39 -11.49 0.60
C PHE A 31 0.89 -11.84 2.00
N ARG A 32 0.42 -13.08 2.21
CA ARG A 32 -0.04 -13.54 3.52
C ARG A 32 1.04 -13.46 4.60
N GLU A 33 2.27 -13.84 4.26
CA GLU A 33 3.42 -13.74 5.16
C GLU A 33 3.73 -12.29 5.54
N ALA A 34 3.71 -11.38 4.57
CA ALA A 34 3.98 -9.95 4.79
C ALA A 34 2.89 -9.29 5.64
N VAL A 35 1.61 -9.57 5.35
CA VAL A 35 0.48 -9.11 6.17
C VAL A 35 0.59 -9.63 7.61
N THR A 36 0.98 -10.90 7.79
CA THR A 36 1.19 -11.48 9.13
C THR A 36 2.32 -10.77 9.89
N GLU A 37 3.43 -10.48 9.20
CA GLU A 37 4.55 -9.73 9.76
C GLU A 37 4.11 -8.32 10.19
N ILE A 38 3.42 -7.59 9.32
CA ILE A 38 2.91 -6.23 9.60
C ILE A 38 1.95 -6.25 10.78
N LYS A 39 0.91 -7.09 10.75
CA LYS A 39 -0.07 -7.22 11.85
C LYS A 39 0.61 -7.53 13.19
N LYS A 40 1.69 -8.31 13.20
CA LYS A 40 2.45 -8.61 14.42
C LYS A 40 3.18 -7.39 14.97
N VAL A 41 3.74 -6.55 14.10
CA VAL A 41 4.42 -5.30 14.49
C VAL A 41 3.39 -4.24 14.92
N THR A 42 2.27 -4.12 14.22
CA THR A 42 1.16 -3.20 14.54
C THR A 42 0.66 -3.38 15.97
N LYS A 43 0.65 -4.62 16.51
CA LYS A 43 0.29 -4.88 17.91
C LYS A 43 1.20 -4.19 18.94
N LYS A 44 2.41 -3.83 18.55
CA LYS A 44 3.40 -3.17 19.42
C LYS A 44 3.50 -1.68 19.12
N ASP A 45 3.44 -1.32 17.85
CA ASP A 45 3.59 0.06 17.39
C ASP A 45 2.75 0.27 16.12
N LEU A 46 1.70 1.08 16.25
CA LEU A 46 0.76 1.37 15.17
C LEU A 46 1.43 2.17 14.03
N LEU A 47 2.33 3.10 14.34
CA LEU A 47 2.99 3.95 13.33
C LEU A 47 3.96 3.15 12.50
N ILE A 48 4.75 2.29 13.14
CA ILE A 48 5.64 1.37 12.41
C ILE A 48 4.80 0.40 11.58
N GLY A 49 3.71 -0.14 12.14
CA GLY A 49 2.79 -1.02 11.42
C GLY A 49 2.23 -0.38 10.15
N ALA A 50 1.76 0.87 10.25
CA ALA A 50 1.26 1.63 9.11
C ALA A 50 2.36 1.93 8.07
N GLU A 51 3.56 2.33 8.50
CA GLU A 51 4.70 2.47 7.60
C GLU A 51 5.00 1.16 6.85
N GLY A 52 4.93 0.01 7.53
CA GLY A 52 5.05 -1.31 6.91
C GLY A 52 3.97 -1.60 5.88
N ALA A 53 2.72 -1.24 6.18
CA ALA A 53 1.58 -1.39 5.27
C ALA A 53 1.76 -0.55 4.00
N VAL A 54 2.11 0.74 4.15
CA VAL A 54 2.44 1.65 3.02
C VAL A 54 3.55 1.04 2.17
N ARG A 55 4.63 0.58 2.80
CA ARG A 55 5.75 -0.05 2.09
C ARG A 55 5.42 -1.32 1.34
N LEU A 56 4.43 -2.09 1.80
CA LEU A 56 3.97 -3.25 1.07
C LEU A 56 3.12 -2.83 -0.13
N MET A 57 2.20 -1.87 0.04
CA MET A 57 1.35 -1.34 -1.03
C MET A 57 2.17 -0.74 -2.18
N GLU A 58 3.20 0.07 -1.88
CA GLU A 58 4.16 0.61 -2.87
C GLU A 58 4.85 -0.46 -3.72
N LYS A 59 4.99 -1.67 -3.18
CA LYS A 59 5.75 -2.74 -3.81
C LYS A 59 4.89 -3.74 -4.58
N ILE A 60 3.56 -3.58 -4.56
CA ILE A 60 2.64 -4.50 -5.22
C ILE A 60 2.89 -4.51 -6.72
N TRP A 61 2.69 -3.37 -7.39
CA TRP A 61 2.84 -3.30 -8.83
C TRP A 61 4.27 -3.65 -9.30
N PRO A 62 5.35 -3.03 -8.77
CA PRO A 62 6.70 -3.36 -9.23
C PRO A 62 7.06 -4.84 -9.07
N ALA A 63 6.58 -5.51 -8.03
CA ALA A 63 6.87 -6.92 -7.83
C ALA A 63 6.11 -7.84 -8.80
N LEU A 64 4.94 -7.40 -9.28
CA LEU A 64 3.99 -8.20 -10.05
C LEU A 64 3.90 -7.83 -11.54
N GLU A 65 4.58 -6.77 -11.99
CA GLU A 65 4.52 -6.23 -13.36
C GLU A 65 4.74 -7.25 -14.49
N HIS A 66 5.39 -8.39 -14.20
CA HIS A 66 5.68 -9.46 -15.16
C HIS A 66 4.91 -10.77 -14.90
N VAL A 67 3.91 -10.75 -14.01
CA VAL A 67 3.10 -11.92 -13.68
C VAL A 67 1.80 -11.88 -14.48
N ASP A 68 1.45 -13.02 -15.09
CA ASP A 68 0.15 -13.17 -15.74
C ASP A 68 -0.97 -13.18 -14.70
N SER A 69 -1.84 -12.17 -14.76
CA SER A 69 -2.97 -11.96 -13.85
C SER A 69 -4.28 -12.57 -14.36
N SER A 70 -4.27 -13.19 -15.55
CA SER A 70 -5.46 -13.71 -16.25
C SER A 70 -6.34 -14.66 -15.42
N SER A 71 -5.76 -15.39 -14.47
CA SER A 71 -6.48 -16.32 -13.58
C SER A 71 -7.30 -15.65 -12.47
N GLY A 72 -7.14 -14.34 -12.23
CA GLY A 72 -7.82 -13.61 -11.15
C GLY A 72 -7.33 -13.93 -9.73
N ALA A 73 -6.62 -15.04 -9.51
CA ALA A 73 -6.11 -15.44 -8.19
C ALA A 73 -5.16 -14.40 -7.57
N LEU A 74 -4.35 -13.75 -8.40
CA LEU A 74 -3.44 -12.71 -7.95
C LEU A 74 -4.19 -11.44 -7.56
N GLY A 75 -5.15 -10.98 -8.37
CA GLY A 75 -6.00 -9.84 -8.04
C GLY A 75 -6.78 -10.06 -6.75
N SER A 76 -7.37 -11.25 -6.56
CA SER A 76 -8.05 -11.60 -5.30
C SER A 76 -7.10 -11.57 -4.08
N ALA A 77 -5.86 -12.05 -4.25
CA ALA A 77 -4.87 -12.01 -3.18
C ALA A 77 -4.42 -10.57 -2.85
N VAL A 78 -4.27 -9.72 -3.87
CA VAL A 78 -3.97 -8.30 -3.70
C VAL A 78 -5.11 -7.58 -2.99
N ASN A 79 -6.36 -7.71 -3.46
CA ASN A 79 -7.52 -7.08 -2.84
C ASN A 79 -7.64 -7.46 -1.36
N LYS A 80 -7.52 -8.76 -1.05
CA LYS A 80 -7.53 -9.23 0.34
C LYS A 80 -6.38 -8.66 1.17
N THR A 81 -5.22 -8.43 0.55
CA THR A 81 -4.08 -7.78 1.22
C THR A 81 -4.40 -6.32 1.50
N LEU A 82 -4.99 -5.59 0.55
CA LEU A 82 -5.40 -4.19 0.75
C LEU A 82 -6.46 -4.06 1.83
N ASP A 83 -7.47 -4.94 1.84
CA ASP A 83 -8.50 -5.01 2.91
C ASP A 83 -7.89 -5.16 4.31
N ASP A 84 -6.79 -5.89 4.41
CA ASP A 84 -6.06 -6.10 5.66
C ASP A 84 -5.14 -4.93 6.04
N LEU A 85 -4.58 -4.20 5.06
CA LEU A 85 -3.57 -3.15 5.26
C LEU A 85 -4.17 -1.77 5.42
N ILE A 86 -5.19 -1.41 4.64
CA ILE A 86 -5.79 -0.07 4.67
C ILE A 86 -6.27 0.29 6.08
N PRO A 87 -7.00 -0.59 6.81
CA PRO A 87 -7.40 -0.27 8.19
C PRO A 87 -6.22 -0.04 9.14
N ILE A 88 -5.06 -0.65 8.90
CA ILE A 88 -3.86 -0.43 9.72
C ILE A 88 -3.35 1.00 9.53
N VAL A 89 -3.33 1.49 8.29
CA VAL A 89 -2.92 2.87 7.98
C VAL A 89 -3.95 3.87 8.49
N VAL A 90 -5.24 3.62 8.26
CA VAL A 90 -6.33 4.50 8.74
C VAL A 90 -6.26 4.70 10.25
N ASN A 91 -6.13 3.62 11.02
CA ASN A 91 -6.16 3.68 12.49
C ASN A 91 -4.85 4.15 13.14
N ALA A 92 -3.78 4.40 12.38
CA ALA A 92 -2.52 4.83 12.96
C ALA A 92 -2.56 6.33 13.34
N PRO A 93 -2.17 6.70 14.58
CA PRO A 93 -2.24 8.10 15.05
C PRO A 93 -1.04 8.93 14.56
N ALA A 94 -0.91 9.06 13.24
CA ALA A 94 0.17 9.81 12.59
C ALA A 94 -0.11 11.31 12.59
N ASP A 95 0.93 12.11 12.80
CA ASP A 95 0.86 13.55 12.54
C ASP A 95 0.69 13.82 11.03
N GLU A 96 0.19 15.01 10.68
CA GLU A 96 -0.11 15.39 9.30
C GLU A 96 1.09 15.24 8.36
N LYS A 97 2.32 15.50 8.82
CA LYS A 97 3.51 15.40 7.98
C LYS A 97 3.80 13.95 7.63
N THR A 98 3.77 13.06 8.63
CA THR A 98 3.93 11.62 8.42
C THR A 98 2.82 11.06 7.53
N ARG A 99 1.57 11.48 7.80
CA ARG A 99 0.40 11.07 7.03
C ARG A 99 0.47 11.48 5.56
N ASN A 100 0.79 12.75 5.28
CA ASN A 100 0.97 13.23 3.92
C ASN A 100 2.09 12.48 3.19
N ASN A 101 3.22 12.20 3.86
CA ASN A 101 4.28 11.42 3.24
C ASN A 101 3.82 10.01 2.81
N TRP A 102 2.96 9.36 3.59
CA TRP A 102 2.38 8.08 3.20
C TRP A 102 1.46 8.21 1.99
N LEU A 103 0.64 9.26 1.96
CA LEU A 103 -0.27 9.52 0.85
C LEU A 103 0.50 9.85 -0.44
N ASP A 104 1.54 10.69 -0.39
CA ASP A 104 2.41 10.99 -1.55
C ASP A 104 2.94 9.71 -2.20
N ARG A 105 3.40 8.78 -1.36
CA ARG A 105 3.96 7.49 -1.78
C ARG A 105 2.89 6.55 -2.35
N LEU A 106 1.71 6.52 -1.74
CA LEU A 106 0.60 5.72 -2.23
C LEU A 106 0.04 6.27 -3.53
N TRP A 107 -0.03 7.59 -3.68
CA TRP A 107 -0.42 8.26 -4.92
C TRP A 107 0.51 7.87 -6.06
N GLN A 108 1.82 8.02 -5.87
CA GLN A 108 2.80 7.61 -6.88
C GLN A 108 2.66 6.11 -7.22
N ALA A 109 2.47 5.26 -6.21
CA ALA A 109 2.30 3.82 -6.45
C ALA A 109 1.05 3.51 -7.28
N MET A 110 -0.05 4.26 -7.08
CA MET A 110 -1.26 4.16 -7.89
C MET A 110 -1.05 4.68 -9.31
N GLU A 111 -0.34 5.79 -9.50
CA GLU A 111 -0.01 6.32 -10.84
C GLU A 111 0.88 5.34 -11.63
N ASP A 112 1.78 4.65 -10.94
CA ASP A 112 2.66 3.65 -11.56
C ASP A 112 1.91 2.35 -11.90
N ASP A 113 0.77 2.07 -11.27
CA ASP A 113 0.04 0.81 -11.35
C ASP A 113 -0.61 0.60 -12.72
N GLY A 114 0.03 -0.23 -13.55
CA GLY A 114 -0.43 -0.50 -14.92
C GLY A 114 -1.66 -1.40 -15.04
N VAL A 115 -2.16 -2.00 -13.94
CA VAL A 115 -3.27 -2.98 -13.98
C VAL A 115 -4.33 -2.77 -12.89
N ASP A 116 -4.32 -1.62 -12.22
CA ASP A 116 -5.33 -1.23 -11.25
C ASP A 116 -5.44 -2.15 -10.00
N TYR A 117 -4.31 -2.71 -9.58
CA TYR A 117 -4.22 -3.46 -8.32
C TYR A 117 -4.49 -2.61 -7.07
N LEU A 118 -4.17 -1.32 -7.12
CA LEU A 118 -4.32 -0.38 -6.02
C LEU A 118 -5.64 0.41 -6.05
N SER A 119 -6.62 0.04 -6.89
CA SER A 119 -7.96 0.66 -6.94
C SER A 119 -8.58 0.89 -5.56
N SER A 120 -8.54 -0.12 -4.68
CA SER A 120 -9.11 0.00 -3.33
C SER A 120 -8.42 1.04 -2.44
N VAL A 121 -7.17 1.42 -2.74
CA VAL A 121 -6.48 2.54 -2.07
C VAL A 121 -7.12 3.86 -2.48
N GLY A 122 -7.44 4.03 -3.77
CA GLY A 122 -8.16 5.18 -4.30
C GLY A 122 -9.60 5.28 -3.78
N ASP A 123 -10.33 4.16 -3.77
CA ASP A 123 -11.70 4.10 -3.26
C ASP A 123 -11.80 4.54 -1.79
N ARG A 124 -10.74 4.29 -1.02
CA ARG A 124 -10.65 4.59 0.42
C ARG A 124 -9.73 5.76 0.74
N TRP A 125 -9.42 6.60 -0.24
CA TRP A 125 -8.49 7.72 -0.10
C TRP A 125 -8.88 8.67 1.04
N GLY A 126 -10.18 8.99 1.15
CA GLY A 126 -10.71 9.84 2.21
C GLY A 126 -10.49 9.26 3.62
N GLU A 127 -10.61 7.94 3.78
CA GLU A 127 -10.30 7.27 5.05
C GLU A 127 -8.79 7.31 5.33
N LEU A 128 -7.97 7.06 4.30
CA LEU A 128 -6.51 7.07 4.41
C LEU A 128 -5.97 8.44 4.81
N CYS A 129 -6.65 9.54 4.43
CA CYS A 129 -6.30 10.89 4.85
C CYS A 129 -6.31 11.06 6.38
N GLY A 130 -7.20 10.35 7.09
CA GLY A 130 -7.25 10.32 8.56
C GLY A 130 -7.76 11.60 9.23
N SER A 131 -7.80 12.74 8.54
CA SER A 131 -8.45 13.96 9.00
C SER A 131 -8.99 14.82 7.84
N PRO A 132 -10.00 15.69 8.10
CA PRO A 132 -10.51 16.64 7.11
C PRO A 132 -9.46 17.61 6.57
N GLU A 133 -8.48 18.00 7.39
CA GLU A 133 -7.42 18.93 7.01
C GLU A 133 -6.50 18.32 5.96
N VAL A 134 -6.06 17.07 6.19
CA VAL A 134 -5.27 16.32 5.22
C VAL A 134 -6.09 16.06 3.96
N ALA A 135 -7.35 15.64 4.10
CA ALA A 135 -8.23 15.40 2.95
C ALA A 135 -8.46 16.67 2.11
N GLY A 136 -8.69 17.82 2.75
CA GLY A 136 -8.88 19.10 2.09
C GLY A 136 -7.65 19.53 1.29
N ARG A 137 -6.45 19.39 1.88
CA ARG A 137 -5.19 19.65 1.18
C ARG A 137 -5.05 18.79 -0.09
N TRP A 138 -5.28 17.48 0.03
CA TRP A 138 -5.20 16.57 -1.12
C TRP A 138 -6.26 16.89 -2.18
N ALA A 139 -7.46 17.29 -1.78
CA ALA A 139 -8.50 17.73 -2.73
C ALA A 139 -8.07 18.98 -3.50
N GLU A 140 -7.44 19.96 -2.83
CA GLU A 140 -6.91 21.17 -3.48
C GLU A 140 -5.76 20.86 -4.43
N GLU A 141 -4.86 19.96 -4.04
CA GLU A 141 -3.70 19.55 -4.83
C GLU A 141 -4.08 18.80 -6.11
N LEU A 142 -5.10 17.92 -6.01
CA LEU A 142 -5.56 17.10 -7.14
C LEU A 142 -6.63 17.78 -8.00
N ALA A 143 -7.32 18.82 -7.50
CA ALA A 143 -8.38 19.51 -8.23
C ALA A 143 -7.97 20.05 -9.63
N PRO A 144 -6.75 20.60 -9.85
CA PRO A 144 -6.33 21.05 -11.17
C PRO A 144 -6.26 19.93 -12.21
N MET A 145 -5.88 18.71 -11.81
CA MET A 145 -5.80 17.56 -12.70
C MET A 145 -7.19 17.16 -13.21
N LEU A 146 -8.20 17.17 -12.31
CA LEU A 146 -9.57 16.80 -12.64
C LEU A 146 -10.32 17.83 -13.50
N ARG A 147 -9.92 19.11 -13.43
CA ARG A 147 -10.53 20.21 -14.20
C ARG A 147 -9.97 20.37 -15.61
N SER A 148 -8.89 19.65 -15.91
CA SER A 148 -8.19 19.73 -17.21
C SER A 148 -8.68 18.67 -18.21
N CYS A 149 -9.69 17.88 -17.83
CA CYS A 149 -10.44 16.95 -18.68
C CYS A 149 -11.71 17.62 -19.25
#